data_AF-A0A7Y5PTU5-F1
#
_entry.id   AF-A0A7Y5PTU5-F1
#
_cell.length_a   1.000
_cell.length_b   1.000
_cell.length_c   1.000
_cell.angle_alpha   90.00
_cell.angle_beta   90.00
_cell.angle_gamma   90.00
#
_symmetry.space_group_name_H-M   'P 1'
#
loop_
_entity.id
_entity.type
_entity.pdbx_description
1 polymer ?
#
loop_
_entity_poly.entity_id
_entity_poly.type
_entity_poly.pdbx_seq_one_letter_code
_entity_poly.pdbx_strand_id
1 'polypeptide(L)'
;MKNRGFTLIELLVVIGIILILIGIALPNFIGARMRSLVVSQKASLVASATAIESYRLDHSALPPSRYYCFAVVPELIARYYELPMELTTPTPYLARRPIDHFHFKGATNTEGAQVVKYRGIGPGLFNDLPTVEGMWLPTEFPVDNRKYVFYHESSKEHPESQCPVKYGVWSVGLDHDPLKLSEHTRDPSATHRWYSPTNGTHSLGLIARLASGHYSP
;
A
#
# COMPACT_ATOMS: atom_id res chain seq x y z
N MET A 1 -41.97 -42.79 24.42
CA MET A 1 -41.82 -41.31 24.39
C MET A 1 -42.00 -40.87 22.93
N LYS A 2 -42.99 -40.03 22.61
CA LYS A 2 -43.19 -39.52 21.24
C LYS A 2 -42.22 -38.36 21.02
N ASN A 3 -41.19 -38.56 20.21
CA ASN A 3 -40.35 -37.48 19.73
C ASN A 3 -41.19 -36.58 18.81
N ARG A 4 -41.46 -35.35 19.25
CA ARG A 4 -42.02 -34.30 18.39
C ARG A 4 -40.94 -33.88 17.40
N GLY A 5 -41.10 -34.23 16.13
CA GLY A 5 -40.24 -33.74 15.05
C GLY A 5 -40.62 -32.33 14.64
N PHE A 6 -39.65 -31.56 14.15
CA PHE A 6 -39.88 -30.26 13.53
C PHE A 6 -40.76 -30.39 12.30
N THR A 7 -41.70 -29.46 12.12
CA THR A 7 -42.49 -29.34 10.91
C THR A 7 -41.72 -28.60 9.82
N LEU A 8 -42.04 -28.89 8.57
CA LEU A 8 -41.46 -28.24 7.40
C LEU A 8 -41.70 -26.72 7.42
N ILE A 9 -42.86 -26.29 7.92
CA ILE A 9 -43.22 -24.87 8.01
C ILE A 9 -42.42 -24.15 9.11
N GLU A 10 -42.15 -24.79 10.25
CA GLU A 10 -41.30 -24.21 11.31
C GLU A 10 -39.88 -23.96 10.79
N LEU A 11 -39.31 -24.93 10.07
CA LEU A 11 -37.99 -24.75 9.47
C LEU A 11 -38.00 -23.63 8.41
N LEU A 12 -39.05 -23.55 7.59
CA LEU A 12 -39.18 -22.54 6.52
C LEU A 12 -39.29 -21.10 7.07
N VAL A 13 -40.03 -20.91 8.17
CA VAL A 13 -40.13 -19.59 8.81
C VAL A 13 -38.79 -19.17 9.40
N VAL A 14 -38.06 -20.09 10.04
CA VAL A 14 -36.75 -19.81 10.64
C VAL A 14 -35.73 -19.38 9.58
N ILE A 15 -35.62 -20.12 8.47
CA ILE A 15 -34.71 -19.74 7.38
C ILE A 15 -35.13 -18.40 6.74
N GLY A 16 -36.44 -18.15 6.63
CA GLY A 16 -36.96 -16.88 6.11
C GLY A 16 -36.50 -15.68 6.95
N ILE A 17 -36.58 -15.78 8.28
CA ILE A 17 -36.11 -14.74 9.19
C ILE A 17 -34.59 -14.57 9.07
N ILE A 18 -33.81 -15.66 9.02
CA ILE A 18 -32.35 -15.61 8.87
C ILE A 18 -31.96 -14.86 7.58
N LEU A 19 -32.62 -15.15 6.47
CA LEU A 19 -32.33 -14.49 5.19
C LEU A 19 -32.62 -12.98 5.22
N ILE A 20 -33.70 -12.56 5.88
CA ILE A 20 -34.02 -11.14 6.07
C ILE A 20 -32.93 -10.44 6.89
N LEU A 21 -32.50 -11.05 8.00
CA LEU A 21 -31.45 -10.50 8.86
C LEU A 21 -30.11 -10.38 8.13
N ILE A 22 -29.71 -11.41 7.39
CA ILE A 22 -28.47 -11.40 6.58
C ILE A 22 -28.56 -10.33 5.49
N GLY A 23 -29.71 -10.20 4.82
CA GLY A 23 -29.91 -9.20 3.77
C GLY A 23 -29.63 -7.76 4.21
N ILE A 24 -29.98 -7.42 5.46
CA ILE A 24 -29.73 -6.08 6.04
C ILE A 24 -28.32 -5.98 6.62
N ALA A 25 -27.86 -7.00 7.33
CA ALA A 25 -26.60 -6.96 8.06
C ALA A 25 -25.36 -7.04 7.16
N LEU A 26 -25.41 -7.85 6.09
CA LEU A 26 -24.23 -8.18 5.29
C LEU A 26 -23.63 -6.95 4.55
N PRO A 27 -24.40 -6.09 3.87
CA PRO A 27 -23.83 -4.92 3.20
C PRO A 27 -23.13 -3.95 4.18
N ASN A 28 -23.74 -3.73 5.35
CA ASN A 28 -23.16 -2.88 6.39
C ASN A 28 -21.88 -3.50 6.99
N PHE A 29 -21.88 -4.82 7.23
CA PHE A 29 -20.72 -5.54 7.73
C PHE A 29 -19.53 -5.45 6.77
N ILE A 30 -19.76 -5.64 5.47
CA ILE A 30 -18.70 -5.51 4.45
C ILE A 30 -18.10 -4.10 4.49
N GLY A 31 -18.93 -3.06 4.48
CA GLY A 31 -18.46 -1.67 4.56
C GLY A 31 -17.68 -1.37 5.83
N ALA A 32 -18.14 -1.86 6.99
CA ALA A 32 -17.45 -1.70 8.27
C ALA A 32 -16.08 -2.39 8.29
N ARG A 33 -16.02 -3.63 7.77
CA ARG A 33 -14.76 -4.38 7.63
C ARG A 33 -13.77 -3.62 6.74
N MET A 34 -14.22 -3.10 5.60
CA MET A 34 -13.37 -2.32 4.70
C MET A 34 -12.80 -1.07 5.37
N ARG A 35 -13.63 -0.30 6.09
CA ARG A 35 -13.16 0.87 6.86
C ARG A 35 -12.14 0.48 7.92
N SER A 36 -12.36 -0.64 8.63
CA SER A 36 -11.41 -1.15 9.61
C SER A 36 -10.05 -1.49 8.98
N LEU A 37 -10.05 -2.10 7.80
CA LEU A 37 -8.81 -2.42 7.08
C LEU A 37 -8.08 -1.16 6.63
N VAL A 38 -8.79 -0.17 6.09
CA VAL A 38 -8.19 1.12 5.69
C VAL A 38 -7.55 1.82 6.90
N VAL A 39 -8.24 1.88 8.04
CA VAL A 39 -7.71 2.49 9.28
C VAL A 39 -6.47 1.74 9.76
N SER A 40 -6.52 0.41 9.78
CA SER A 40 -5.36 -0.42 10.13
C SER A 40 -4.17 -0.13 9.21
N GLN A 41 -4.40 0.02 7.91
CA GLN A 41 -3.34 0.32 6.95
C GLN A 41 -2.76 1.71 7.12
N LYS A 42 -3.58 2.72 7.38
CA LYS A 42 -3.08 4.06 7.71
C LYS A 42 -2.18 4.02 8.95
N ALA A 43 -2.53 3.25 9.98
CA ALA A 43 -1.70 3.08 11.17
C ALA A 43 -0.35 2.40 10.84
N SER A 44 -0.37 1.33 10.02
CA SER A 44 0.85 0.67 9.52
C SER A 44 1.77 1.65 8.78
N LEU A 45 1.21 2.52 7.92
CA LEU A 45 2.00 3.51 7.17
C LEU A 45 2.60 4.59 8.07
N VAL A 46 1.89 5.00 9.13
CA VAL A 46 2.45 5.91 10.14
C VAL A 46 3.64 5.26 10.84
N ALA A 47 3.49 4.02 11.31
CA ALA A 47 4.59 3.29 11.94
C ALA A 47 5.81 3.14 11.02
N SER A 48 5.58 2.79 9.74
CA SER A 48 6.65 2.71 8.74
C SER A 48 7.33 4.06 8.52
N ALA A 49 6.59 5.16 8.39
CA ALA A 49 7.17 6.49 8.23
C ALA A 49 8.04 6.89 9.42
N THR A 50 7.59 6.64 10.65
CA THR A 50 8.39 6.88 11.86
C THR A 50 9.68 6.07 11.87
N ALA A 51 9.63 4.80 11.46
CA ALA A 51 10.81 3.96 11.36
C ALA A 51 11.79 4.43 10.27
N ILE A 52 11.28 4.88 9.13
CA ILE A 52 12.09 5.45 8.04
C ILE A 52 12.81 6.72 8.51
N GLU A 53 12.12 7.61 9.22
CA GLU A 53 12.78 8.81 9.78
C GLU A 53 13.85 8.45 10.81
N SER A 54 13.57 7.47 11.67
CA SER A 54 14.54 7.00 12.66
C SER A 54 15.79 6.43 11.98
N TYR A 55 15.60 5.58 10.97
CA TYR A 55 16.69 5.07 10.14
C TYR A 55 17.50 6.20 9.49
N ARG A 56 16.81 7.21 8.95
CA ARG A 56 17.44 8.36 8.29
C ARG A 56 18.27 9.20 9.25
N LEU A 57 17.83 9.35 10.49
CA LEU A 57 18.60 10.05 11.53
C LEU A 57 19.90 9.32 11.85
N ASP A 58 19.86 7.99 11.93
CA ASP A 58 21.03 7.18 12.28
C ASP A 58 22.03 7.02 11.11
N HIS A 59 21.54 6.93 9.88
CA HIS A 59 22.37 6.67 8.70
C HIS A 59 22.65 7.91 7.83
N SER A 60 22.04 9.06 8.16
CA SER A 60 22.07 10.29 7.34
C SER A 60 21.56 10.12 5.90
N ALA A 61 20.88 9.01 5.59
CA ALA A 61 20.36 8.67 4.28
C ALA A 61 19.05 7.88 4.42
N LEU A 62 18.20 7.95 3.40
CA LEU A 62 16.99 7.13 3.35
C LEU A 62 17.37 5.65 3.14
N PRO A 63 16.55 4.70 3.64
CA PRO A 63 16.75 3.28 3.36
C PRO A 63 16.55 3.02 1.85
N PRO A 64 17.22 1.99 1.29
CA PRO A 64 17.24 1.81 -0.16
C PRO A 64 15.87 1.38 -0.72
N SER A 65 15.43 2.08 -1.77
CA SER A 65 14.27 1.67 -2.58
C SER A 65 14.60 0.42 -3.39
N ARG A 66 13.70 -0.58 -3.45
CA ARG A 66 13.95 -1.83 -4.19
C ARG A 66 13.01 -1.98 -5.37
N TYR A 67 13.54 -2.26 -6.55
CA TYR A 67 12.76 -2.48 -7.76
C TYR A 67 13.43 -3.51 -8.67
N TYR A 68 12.65 -4.22 -9.48
CA TYR A 68 13.09 -5.39 -10.25
C TYR A 68 12.68 -5.28 -11.72
N CYS A 69 13.50 -5.78 -12.64
CA CYS A 69 13.14 -5.77 -14.06
C CYS A 69 11.92 -6.68 -14.31
N PHE A 70 10.98 -6.23 -15.15
CA PHE A 70 9.76 -6.95 -15.52
C PHE A 70 10.02 -8.31 -16.18
N ALA A 71 11.21 -8.51 -16.78
CA ALA A 71 11.59 -9.75 -17.45
C ALA A 71 12.03 -10.88 -16.48
N VAL A 72 12.12 -10.60 -15.18
CA VAL A 72 12.61 -11.56 -14.18
C VAL A 72 11.41 -12.07 -13.38
N VAL A 73 11.31 -13.39 -13.25
CA VAL A 73 10.36 -14.22 -12.47
C VAL A 73 9.18 -13.46 -11.81
N PRO A 74 7.91 -13.79 -12.07
CA PRO A 74 6.73 -13.10 -11.52
C PRO A 74 6.78 -12.82 -10.01
N GLU A 75 7.48 -13.67 -9.24
CA GLU A 75 7.68 -13.53 -7.80
C GLU A 75 8.45 -12.27 -7.39
N LEU A 76 9.37 -11.79 -8.23
CA LEU A 76 10.13 -10.56 -7.98
C LEU A 76 9.33 -9.30 -8.30
N ILE A 77 8.42 -9.37 -9.28
CA ILE A 77 7.50 -8.26 -9.59
C ILE A 77 6.64 -7.92 -8.36
N ALA A 78 6.22 -8.93 -7.59
CA ALA A 78 5.44 -8.70 -6.38
C ALA A 78 6.22 -8.00 -5.25
N ARG A 79 7.57 -8.08 -5.26
CA ARG A 79 8.48 -7.44 -4.30
C ARG A 79 8.86 -6.00 -4.69
N TYR A 80 8.37 -5.51 -5.82
CA TYR A 80 8.64 -4.16 -6.28
C TYR A 80 8.20 -3.14 -5.20
N TYR A 81 9.08 -2.19 -4.90
CA TYR A 81 8.97 -1.21 -3.82
C TYR A 81 8.60 -1.80 -2.46
N GLU A 82 9.07 -2.99 -2.10
CA GLU A 82 8.83 -3.52 -0.74
C GLU A 82 9.41 -2.60 0.35
N LEU A 83 8.74 -2.51 1.51
CA LEU A 83 9.29 -1.82 2.66
C LEU A 83 10.69 -2.38 2.99
N PRO A 84 11.73 -1.54 3.16
CA PRO A 84 13.11 -2.00 3.31
C PRO A 84 13.31 -2.91 4.52
N MET A 85 14.07 -3.99 4.34
CA MET A 85 14.40 -4.92 5.42
C MET A 85 15.34 -4.31 6.48
N GLU A 86 16.04 -3.25 6.10
CA GLU A 86 16.90 -2.42 6.96
C GLU A 86 16.13 -1.81 8.14
N LEU A 87 14.80 -1.71 8.03
CA LEU A 87 13.97 -1.23 9.14
C LEU A 87 13.79 -2.29 10.24
N THR A 88 14.15 -3.54 10.00
CA THR A 88 14.07 -4.63 11.00
C THR A 88 15.43 -5.21 11.36
N THR A 89 16.36 -5.26 10.40
CA THR A 89 17.67 -5.91 10.56
C THR A 89 18.74 -5.11 9.80
N PRO A 90 19.93 -4.84 10.35
CA PRO A 90 20.45 -5.31 11.65
C PRO A 90 19.91 -4.57 12.87
N THR A 91 19.47 -3.31 12.72
CA THR A 91 18.89 -2.51 13.80
C THR A 91 17.36 -2.52 13.70
N PRO A 92 16.62 -2.92 14.75
CA PRO A 92 15.17 -3.04 14.67
C PRO A 92 14.46 -1.71 14.94
N TYR A 93 14.28 -0.89 13.90
CA TYR A 93 13.40 0.30 13.93
C TYR A 93 11.91 -0.09 13.95
N LEU A 94 11.59 -1.29 13.44
CA LEU A 94 10.32 -1.96 13.51
C LEU A 94 10.52 -3.36 14.10
N ALA A 95 9.57 -3.82 14.91
CA ALA A 95 9.55 -5.21 15.37
C ALA A 95 9.34 -6.19 14.20
N ARG A 96 8.56 -5.78 13.19
CA ARG A 96 8.36 -6.49 11.93
C ARG A 96 7.89 -5.52 10.85
N ARG A 97 8.17 -5.83 9.58
CA ARG A 97 7.60 -5.07 8.46
C ARG A 97 6.08 -5.27 8.40
N PRO A 98 5.26 -4.20 8.37
CA PRO A 98 3.81 -4.31 8.29
C PRO A 98 3.35 -4.97 7.00
N ILE A 99 2.46 -5.96 7.15
CA ILE A 99 1.81 -6.63 6.03
C ILE A 99 0.74 -5.71 5.42
N ASP A 100 0.68 -5.67 4.11
CA ASP A 100 -0.37 -5.03 3.36
C ASP A 100 -1.62 -5.92 3.29
N HIS A 101 -2.67 -5.55 4.01
CA HIS A 101 -3.95 -6.28 4.02
C HIS A 101 -4.65 -6.32 2.67
N PHE A 102 -4.32 -5.39 1.76
CA PHE A 102 -4.87 -5.34 0.41
C PHE A 102 -3.99 -6.06 -0.61
N HIS A 103 -2.88 -6.64 -0.17
CA HIS A 103 -2.09 -7.53 -1.01
C HIS A 103 -2.84 -8.83 -1.32
N PHE A 104 -2.71 -9.30 -2.55
CA PHE A 104 -3.38 -10.53 -3.01
C PHE A 104 -2.74 -11.78 -2.38
N LYS A 105 -3.56 -12.60 -1.70
CA LYS A 105 -3.15 -13.95 -1.28
C LYS A 105 -3.09 -14.86 -2.51
N GLY A 106 -1.90 -15.32 -2.89
CA GLY A 106 -1.70 -16.33 -3.95
C GLY A 106 -0.91 -15.87 -5.18
N ALA A 107 -0.46 -14.61 -5.24
CA ALA A 107 0.43 -14.15 -6.31
C ALA A 107 1.85 -14.70 -6.09
N THR A 108 2.28 -14.78 -4.82
CA THR A 108 3.54 -15.39 -4.38
C THR A 108 3.42 -15.82 -2.91
N ASN A 109 4.19 -16.81 -2.48
CA ASN A 109 4.40 -17.12 -1.05
C ASN A 109 5.55 -16.29 -0.44
N THR A 110 6.01 -15.25 -1.13
CA THR A 110 7.20 -14.51 -0.77
C THR A 110 6.85 -13.44 0.25
N GLU A 111 7.33 -13.60 1.50
CA GLU A 111 7.01 -12.70 2.62
C GLU A 111 7.26 -11.21 2.31
N GLY A 112 8.28 -10.90 1.50
CA GLY A 112 8.60 -9.52 1.08
C GLY A 112 7.61 -8.90 0.08
N ALA A 113 6.85 -9.69 -0.66
CA ALA A 113 5.83 -9.16 -1.55
C ALA A 113 4.61 -8.59 -0.80
N GLN A 114 4.36 -9.14 0.39
CA GLN A 114 3.15 -8.92 1.17
C GLN A 114 3.23 -7.67 2.05
N VAL A 115 4.35 -6.95 2.10
CA VAL A 115 4.49 -5.77 2.95
C VAL A 115 3.98 -4.50 2.26
N VAL A 116 3.72 -3.46 3.06
CA VAL A 116 3.47 -2.11 2.53
C VAL A 116 4.63 -1.66 1.62
N LYS A 117 4.33 -0.77 0.70
CA LYS A 117 5.28 -0.30 -0.30
C LYS A 117 5.99 0.97 0.15
N TYR A 118 7.20 1.16 -0.36
CA TYR A 118 8.11 2.24 -0.03
C TYR A 118 8.90 2.69 -1.24
N ARG A 119 9.02 4.00 -1.39
CA ARG A 119 9.90 4.63 -2.36
C ARG A 119 10.48 5.91 -1.78
N GLY A 120 11.79 5.95 -1.65
CA GLY A 120 12.58 7.13 -1.31
C GLY A 120 13.46 7.57 -2.47
N ILE A 121 13.73 8.87 -2.52
CA ILE A 121 14.74 9.46 -3.40
C ILE A 121 16.14 9.18 -2.84
N GLY A 122 17.11 8.88 -3.71
CA GLY A 122 18.49 8.59 -3.32
C GLY A 122 18.80 7.09 -3.42
N PRO A 123 19.37 6.43 -2.41
CA PRO A 123 19.82 5.04 -2.53
C PRO A 123 18.73 4.07 -3.00
N GLY A 124 19.08 3.19 -3.93
CA GLY A 124 18.20 2.14 -4.41
C GLY A 124 18.93 0.86 -4.80
N LEU A 125 18.15 -0.19 -5.04
CA LEU A 125 18.59 -1.47 -5.56
C LEU A 125 17.72 -1.85 -6.76
N PHE A 126 18.34 -2.02 -7.92
CA PHE A 126 17.71 -2.55 -9.12
C PHE A 126 18.20 -3.97 -9.36
N ASN A 127 17.32 -4.97 -9.23
CA ASN A 127 17.71 -6.38 -9.23
C ASN A 127 18.88 -6.68 -8.26
N ASP A 128 18.77 -6.17 -7.03
CA ASP A 128 19.81 -6.27 -5.98
C ASP A 128 21.15 -5.60 -6.30
N LEU A 129 21.25 -4.86 -7.41
CA LEU A 129 22.43 -4.05 -7.75
C LEU A 129 22.24 -2.59 -7.30
N PRO A 130 23.26 -1.95 -6.69
CA PRO A 130 23.20 -0.55 -6.30
C PRO A 130 22.81 0.38 -7.45
N THR A 131 21.91 1.31 -7.15
CA THR A 131 21.41 2.32 -8.08
C THR A 131 20.99 3.56 -7.28
N VAL A 132 20.63 4.62 -8.00
CA VAL A 132 20.00 5.81 -7.43
C VAL A 132 18.57 5.86 -7.94
N GLU A 133 17.64 6.03 -7.01
CA GLU A 133 16.21 6.11 -7.26
C GLU A 133 15.75 7.57 -7.23
N GLY A 134 14.85 7.90 -8.15
CA GLY A 134 14.21 9.21 -8.22
C GLY A 134 12.75 9.16 -7.80
N MET A 135 12.08 10.31 -7.87
CA MET A 135 10.65 10.39 -7.62
C MET A 135 9.96 11.26 -8.67
N TRP A 136 8.89 10.73 -9.24
CA TRP A 136 7.95 11.54 -10.02
C TRP A 136 7.04 12.30 -9.07
N LEU A 137 6.80 13.57 -9.34
CA LEU A 137 5.82 14.40 -8.64
C LEU A 137 5.03 15.25 -9.63
N PRO A 138 3.74 15.56 -9.36
CA PRO A 138 3.01 16.54 -10.14
C PRO A 138 3.74 17.89 -10.19
N THR A 139 3.70 18.59 -11.32
CA THR A 139 4.34 19.92 -11.45
C THR A 139 3.72 20.96 -10.52
N GLU A 140 2.47 20.76 -10.12
CA GLU A 140 1.71 21.61 -9.20
C GLU A 140 1.48 20.94 -7.84
N PHE A 141 2.38 20.02 -7.43
CA PHE A 141 2.27 19.34 -6.14
C PHE A 141 1.97 20.34 -5.01
N PRO A 142 0.96 20.08 -4.14
CA PRO A 142 0.27 18.80 -3.93
C PRO A 142 -0.92 18.50 -4.87
N VAL A 143 -1.26 19.42 -5.77
CA VAL A 143 -2.35 19.20 -6.74
C VAL A 143 -1.84 18.32 -7.89
N ASP A 144 -2.55 17.23 -8.15
CA ASP A 144 -2.24 16.35 -9.28
C ASP A 144 -2.92 16.83 -10.56
N ASN A 145 -2.18 17.62 -11.34
CA ASN A 145 -2.58 18.12 -12.66
C ASN A 145 -2.23 17.15 -13.81
N ARG A 146 -1.86 15.89 -13.50
CA ARG A 146 -1.42 14.84 -14.43
C ARG A 146 -0.16 15.15 -15.25
N LYS A 147 0.54 16.24 -14.96
CA LYS A 147 1.86 16.58 -15.53
C LYS A 147 2.89 16.33 -14.45
N TYR A 148 3.92 15.55 -14.75
CA TYR A 148 4.89 15.13 -13.75
C TYR A 148 6.31 15.54 -14.12
N VAL A 149 7.08 15.88 -13.10
CA VAL A 149 8.53 16.11 -13.16
C VAL A 149 9.23 15.00 -12.38
N PHE A 150 10.39 14.58 -12.88
CA PHE A 150 11.20 13.55 -12.25
C PHE A 150 12.35 14.21 -11.49
N TYR A 151 12.34 14.07 -10.18
CA TYR A 151 13.43 14.50 -9.32
C TYR A 151 14.44 13.38 -9.15
N HIS A 152 15.70 13.64 -9.47
CA HIS A 152 16.78 12.67 -9.42
C HIS A 152 18.14 13.36 -9.26
N GLU A 153 19.12 12.70 -8.65
CA GLU A 153 20.49 13.18 -8.49
C GLU A 153 21.10 13.68 -9.81
N SER A 154 20.97 12.89 -10.89
CA SER A 154 21.57 13.21 -12.19
C SER A 154 20.83 14.29 -12.99
N SER A 155 19.68 14.78 -12.51
CA SER A 155 18.88 15.78 -13.21
C SER A 155 19.42 17.19 -12.93
N LYS A 156 19.78 17.92 -14.00
CA LYS A 156 20.22 19.33 -13.88
C LYS A 156 19.08 20.29 -13.58
N GLU A 157 17.89 20.03 -14.14
CA GLU A 157 16.72 20.90 -14.00
C GLU A 157 15.95 20.62 -12.71
N HIS A 158 15.90 19.34 -12.30
CA HIS A 158 15.14 18.88 -11.14
C HIS A 158 16.00 17.98 -10.24
N PRO A 159 17.04 18.53 -9.60
CA PRO A 159 17.90 17.76 -8.71
C PRO A 159 17.13 17.27 -7.48
N GLU A 160 17.56 16.14 -6.91
CA GLU A 160 16.92 15.54 -5.73
C GLU A 160 16.79 16.47 -4.51
N SER A 161 17.71 17.43 -4.38
CA SER A 161 17.73 18.42 -3.29
C SER A 161 16.48 19.29 -3.31
N GLN A 162 15.97 19.62 -4.49
CA GLN A 162 14.76 20.44 -4.70
C GLN A 162 13.46 19.65 -4.58
N CYS A 163 13.51 18.30 -4.49
CA CYS A 163 12.30 17.50 -4.39
C CYS A 163 11.53 17.81 -3.09
N PRO A 164 10.26 18.24 -3.15
CA PRO A 164 9.46 18.55 -1.96
C PRO A 164 9.01 17.30 -1.19
N VAL A 165 9.12 16.11 -1.78
CA VAL A 165 8.77 14.83 -1.15
C VAL A 165 9.97 13.90 -1.19
N LYS A 166 10.56 13.59 -0.04
CA LYS A 166 11.76 12.74 0.02
C LYS A 166 11.45 11.24 -0.06
N TYR A 167 10.31 10.82 0.47
CA TYR A 167 9.82 9.45 0.30
C TYR A 167 8.30 9.39 0.41
N GLY A 168 7.74 8.25 0.00
CA GLY A 168 6.38 7.88 0.27
C GLY A 168 6.28 6.41 0.66
N VAL A 169 5.29 6.12 1.50
CA VAL A 169 4.87 4.76 1.84
C VAL A 169 3.41 4.60 1.46
N TRP A 170 3.04 3.44 0.91
CA TRP A 170 1.66 3.19 0.52
C TRP A 170 1.27 1.73 0.64
N SER A 171 -0.02 1.51 0.85
CA SER A 171 -0.65 0.23 0.55
C SER A 171 -1.12 0.25 -0.89
N VAL A 172 -1.01 -0.88 -1.57
CA VAL A 172 -1.39 -1.03 -2.98
C VAL A 172 -2.89 -0.82 -3.24
N GLY A 173 -3.72 -0.86 -2.20
CA GLY A 173 -5.16 -0.68 -2.31
C GLY A 173 -5.84 -1.88 -2.99
N LEU A 174 -7.13 -1.74 -3.31
CA LEU A 174 -7.95 -2.83 -3.85
C LEU A 174 -7.89 -2.93 -5.39
N ASP A 175 -7.39 -1.90 -6.10
CA ASP A 175 -7.27 -1.86 -7.58
C ASP A 175 -5.97 -2.50 -8.09
N HIS A 176 -5.33 -3.30 -7.25
CA HIS A 176 -3.96 -3.74 -7.51
C HIS A 176 -3.94 -5.03 -8.34
N ASP A 177 -3.45 -4.90 -9.57
CA ASP A 177 -2.89 -6.02 -10.33
C ASP A 177 -1.39 -6.16 -9.97
N PRO A 178 -0.96 -7.24 -9.29
CA PRO A 178 0.43 -7.45 -8.89
C PRO A 178 1.40 -7.48 -10.07
N LEU A 179 0.93 -7.80 -11.27
CA LEU A 179 1.77 -7.85 -12.46
C LEU A 179 2.03 -6.46 -13.06
N LYS A 180 1.30 -5.43 -12.61
CA LYS A 180 1.38 -4.07 -13.16
C LYS A 180 2.04 -3.06 -12.23
N LEU A 181 2.58 -3.49 -11.09
CA LEU A 181 3.21 -2.55 -10.15
C LEU A 181 4.39 -1.79 -10.79
N SER A 182 5.13 -2.41 -11.71
CA SER A 182 6.20 -1.76 -12.47
C SER A 182 5.67 -0.72 -13.48
N GLU A 183 4.42 -0.84 -13.93
CA GLU A 183 3.78 0.16 -14.81
C GLU A 183 3.40 1.41 -14.03
N HIS A 184 3.33 1.31 -12.70
CA HIS A 184 2.91 2.37 -11.79
C HIS A 184 4.06 3.22 -11.28
N THR A 185 4.90 3.69 -12.22
CA THR A 185 6.13 4.45 -11.94
C THR A 185 5.91 5.79 -11.24
N ARG A 186 4.68 6.27 -11.08
CA ARG A 186 4.35 7.55 -10.43
C ARG A 186 3.84 7.37 -9.01
N ASP A 187 3.60 6.14 -8.57
CA ASP A 187 3.14 5.91 -7.21
C ASP A 187 4.30 6.16 -6.23
N PRO A 188 4.01 6.66 -5.01
CA PRO A 188 2.69 7.01 -4.48
C PRO A 188 2.25 8.47 -4.73
N SER A 189 2.98 9.24 -5.55
CA SER A 189 2.73 10.69 -5.72
C SER A 189 1.47 11.07 -6.49
N ALA A 190 0.95 10.16 -7.31
CA ALA A 190 -0.19 10.38 -8.18
C ALA A 190 -1.50 10.39 -7.37
N THR A 191 -1.91 11.55 -6.84
CA THR A 191 -3.03 11.67 -5.90
C THR A 191 -4.38 11.30 -6.51
N HIS A 192 -4.53 11.35 -7.84
CA HIS A 192 -5.73 10.87 -8.52
C HIS A 192 -5.96 9.35 -8.38
N ARG A 193 -4.94 8.59 -7.99
CA ARG A 193 -5.03 7.15 -7.73
C ARG A 193 -5.29 6.83 -6.26
N TRP A 194 -5.30 7.83 -5.39
CA TRP A 194 -5.46 7.62 -3.96
C TRP A 194 -6.87 7.11 -3.64
N TYR A 195 -6.94 6.32 -2.58
CA TYR A 195 -8.21 5.93 -1.98
C TYR A 195 -9.02 7.19 -1.63
N SER A 196 -10.31 7.20 -1.98
CA SER A 196 -11.26 8.26 -1.70
C SER A 196 -12.56 7.69 -1.14
N PRO A 197 -12.94 8.01 0.09
CA PRO A 197 -14.16 7.48 0.72
C PRO A 197 -15.45 8.01 0.07
N THR A 198 -15.38 9.08 -0.74
CA THR A 198 -16.56 9.74 -1.33
C THR A 198 -17.17 8.97 -2.52
N ASN A 199 -16.45 8.00 -3.09
CA ASN A 199 -16.97 7.14 -4.17
C ASN A 199 -17.74 5.91 -3.64
N GLY A 200 -18.17 5.94 -2.39
CA GLY A 200 -18.81 4.81 -1.70
C GLY A 200 -17.80 3.79 -1.16
N THR A 201 -18.29 2.64 -0.71
CA THR A 201 -17.48 1.51 -0.20
C THR A 201 -16.60 0.84 -1.26
N HIS A 202 -16.52 1.40 -2.46
CA HIS A 202 -15.89 0.86 -3.67
C HIS A 202 -14.69 1.70 -4.15
N SER A 203 -14.02 2.42 -3.26
CA SER A 203 -12.76 3.05 -3.68
C SER A 203 -11.64 2.04 -3.72
N LEU A 204 -11.11 1.81 -4.91
CA LEU A 204 -10.06 0.84 -5.16
C LEU A 204 -8.64 1.44 -5.04
N GLY A 205 -8.54 2.75 -4.84
CA GLY A 205 -7.27 3.48 -4.87
C GLY A 205 -6.27 3.10 -3.77
N LEU A 206 -5.05 3.56 -3.95
CA LEU A 206 -3.93 3.32 -3.04
C LEU A 206 -4.03 4.17 -1.77
N ILE A 207 -3.68 3.60 -0.62
CA ILE A 207 -3.62 4.34 0.64
C ILE A 207 -2.18 4.80 0.79
N ALA A 208 -1.91 6.09 0.58
CA ALA A 208 -0.55 6.64 0.64
C ALA A 208 -0.34 7.59 1.81
N ARG A 209 0.93 7.71 2.22
CA ARG A 209 1.46 8.76 3.08
C ARG A 209 2.81 9.20 2.52
N LEU A 210 2.96 10.50 2.32
CA LEU A 210 4.18 11.13 1.84
C LEU A 210 4.93 11.80 3.00
N ALA A 211 6.26 11.89 2.87
CA ALA A 211 7.13 12.59 3.83
C ALA A 211 6.77 14.07 4.00
N SER A 212 6.14 14.68 2.99
CA SER A 212 5.67 16.08 3.02
C SER A 212 4.43 16.28 3.90
N GLY A 213 3.91 15.24 4.54
CA GLY A 213 2.70 15.30 5.37
C GLY A 213 1.40 15.10 4.62
N HIS A 214 1.42 15.00 3.28
CA HIS A 214 0.24 14.69 2.47
C HIS A 214 -0.07 13.18 2.51
N TYR A 215 -1.35 12.83 2.62
CA TYR A 215 -1.79 11.43 2.71
C TYR A 215 -3.17 11.23 2.07
N SER A 216 -3.47 9.98 1.73
CA SER A 216 -4.76 9.57 1.19
C SER A 216 -5.90 9.81 2.19
N PRO A 217 -7.03 10.42 1.75
CA PRO A 217 -8.21 10.70 2.56
C PRO A 217 -8.70 9.54 3.42
#